data_AF-A0A2N3B9H9-F1
#
_entry.id   AF-A0A2N3B9H9-F1
#
_cell.length_a   1.000
_cell.length_b   1.000
_cell.length_c   1.000
_cell.angle_alpha   90.00
_cell.angle_beta   90.00
_cell.angle_gamma   90.00
#
_symmetry.space_group_name_H-M   'P 1'
#
loop_
_entity.id
_entity.type
_entity.pdbx_description
1 polymer ?
#
loop_
_entity_poly.entity_id
_entity_poly.type
_entity_poly.pdbx_seq_one_letter_code
_entity_poly.pdbx_strand_id
1 'polypeptide(L)' 'LSVVADIHVHPAGAGQSESDRDHPMISRAGHLALILPNFAAPPQPRASIGIYRYLGGKRWAAVGRDDRTAFFHIGF' A
#
# COMPACT_ATOMS: atom_id res chain seq x y z
N LEU A 1 -7.72 -11.11 17.17
CA LEU A 1 -6.86 -10.85 15.99
C LEU A 1 -7.61 -9.91 15.04
N SER A 2 -6.97 -8.91 14.46
CA SER A 2 -7.59 -8.04 13.44
C SER A 2 -6.68 -7.90 12.23
N VAL A 3 -7.25 -7.91 11.03
CA VAL A 3 -6.54 -7.56 9.80
C VAL A 3 -6.31 -6.04 9.77
N VAL A 4 -5.08 -5.63 9.48
CA VAL A 4 -4.65 -4.22 9.50
C VAL A 4 -4.16 -3.71 8.14
N ALA A 5 -3.81 -4.63 7.23
CA ALA A 5 -3.32 -4.31 5.91
C ALA A 5 -3.68 -5.40 4.90
N ASP A 6 -3.73 -5.03 3.63
CA ASP A 6 -3.70 -5.93 2.48
C ASP A 6 -2.50 -5.58 1.57
N ILE A 7 -2.19 -6.50 0.65
CA ILE A 7 -1.13 -6.33 -0.34
C ILE A 7 -1.57 -6.92 -1.67
N HIS A 8 -1.31 -6.20 -2.75
CA HIS A 8 -1.45 -6.69 -4.12
C HIS A 8 -0.33 -6.18 -5.02
N VAL A 9 -0.27 -6.71 -6.23
CA VAL A 9 0.84 -6.46 -7.16
C VAL A 9 0.34 -5.88 -8.47
N HIS A 10 1.13 -4.98 -9.06
CA HIS A 10 0.89 -4.38 -10.37
C HIS A 10 1.97 -4.80 -11.37
N PRO A 11 1.68 -4.79 -12.68
CA PRO A 11 2.67 -5.10 -13.72
C PRO A 11 3.80 -4.09 -13.83
N ALA A 12 3.55 -2.83 -13.43
CA ALA A 12 4.50 -1.73 -13.55
C ALA A 12 4.60 -0.99 -12.21
N GLY A 13 4.09 0.24 -12.08
CA GLY A 13 4.28 1.08 -10.89
C GLY A 13 3.44 0.67 -9.67
N ALA A 14 3.78 1.25 -8.52
CA ALA A 14 3.10 1.05 -7.24
C ALA A 14 2.02 2.09 -6.93
N GLY A 15 1.51 2.75 -7.97
CA GLY A 15 0.42 3.72 -7.87
C GLY A 15 -0.89 3.02 -7.50
N GLN A 16 -1.68 3.60 -6.61
CA GLN A 16 -3.04 3.16 -6.35
C GLN A 16 -3.94 3.59 -7.51
N SER A 17 -4.57 2.63 -8.17
CA SER A 17 -5.50 2.90 -9.27
C SER A 17 -6.84 3.43 -8.76
N GLU A 18 -7.67 3.95 -9.67
CA GLU A 18 -9.05 4.34 -9.34
C GLU A 18 -9.87 3.13 -8.84
N SER A 19 -9.72 1.97 -9.49
CA SER A 19 -10.36 0.73 -9.07
C SER A 19 -9.96 0.34 -7.64
N ASP A 20 -8.67 0.41 -7.29
CA ASP A 20 -8.20 0.12 -5.94
C ASP A 20 -8.79 1.09 -4.90
N ARG A 21 -8.92 2.37 -5.28
CA ARG A 21 -9.45 3.41 -4.40
C ARG A 21 -10.94 3.24 -4.12
N ASP A 22 -11.69 2.84 -5.14
CA ASP A 22 -13.15 2.76 -5.10
C ASP A 22 -13.68 1.44 -4.57
N HIS A 23 -12.84 0.39 -4.64
CA HIS A 23 -13.15 -0.97 -4.19
C HIS A 23 -12.11 -1.50 -3.19
N PRO A 24 -11.92 -0.86 -2.01
CA PRO A 24 -11.04 -1.36 -0.97
C PRO A 24 -11.39 -2.79 -0.57
N MET A 25 -10.38 -3.67 -0.46
CA MET A 25 -10.58 -5.00 0.11
C MET A 25 -11.14 -4.94 1.54
N ILE A 26 -10.71 -3.95 2.33
CA ILE A 26 -11.25 -3.66 3.67
C ILE A 26 -11.60 -2.18 3.82
N SER A 27 -12.90 -1.89 3.95
CA SER A 27 -13.45 -0.53 4.12
C SER A 27 -13.40 -0.02 5.56
N ARG A 28 -12.27 -0.16 6.26
CA ARG A 28 -12.11 0.30 7.66
C ARG A 28 -11.08 1.43 7.75
N ALA A 29 -11.47 2.58 8.29
CA ALA A 29 -10.54 3.69 8.46
C ALA A 29 -9.30 3.25 9.27
N GLY A 30 -8.12 3.61 8.76
CA GLY A 30 -6.83 3.16 9.30
C GLY A 30 -6.25 1.92 8.62
N HIS A 31 -7.03 1.17 7.84
CA HIS A 31 -6.51 0.03 7.07
C HIS A 31 -5.47 0.50 6.03
N LEU A 32 -4.44 -0.33 5.82
CA LEU A 32 -3.34 -0.03 4.91
C LEU A 32 -3.43 -0.89 3.64
N ALA A 33 -3.28 -0.27 2.48
CA ALA A 33 -3.08 -0.98 1.22
C ALA A 33 -1.62 -0.86 0.78
N LEU A 34 -1.00 -2.00 0.49
CA LEU A 34 0.36 -2.12 -0.01
C LEU A 34 0.32 -2.53 -1.49
N ILE A 35 1.05 -1.81 -2.34
CA ILE A 35 1.10 -2.11 -3.77
C ILE A 35 2.55 -2.33 -4.17
N LEU A 36 2.85 -3.53 -4.68
CA LEU A 36 4.19 -3.87 -5.17
C LEU A 36 4.23 -3.74 -6.71
N PRO A 37 5.27 -3.10 -7.25
CA PRO A 37 5.48 -3.01 -8.68
C PRO A 37 5.99 -4.33 -9.28
N ASN A 38 5.95 -4.44 -10.61
CA ASN A 38 6.57 -5.50 -11.41
C ASN A 38 6.23 -6.93 -10.96
N PHE A 39 4.97 -7.20 -10.59
CA PHE A 39 4.51 -8.49 -10.06
C PHE A 39 5.35 -9.00 -8.87
N ALA A 40 5.87 -8.07 -8.05
CA ALA A 40 6.79 -8.37 -6.96
C ALA A 40 8.08 -9.09 -7.38
N ALA A 41 8.46 -9.02 -8.66
CA ALA A 41 9.74 -9.55 -9.13
C ALA A 41 10.91 -8.85 -8.41
N PRO A 42 11.96 -9.59 -8.01
CA PRO A 42 13.12 -9.00 -7.36
C PRO A 42 13.94 -8.16 -8.35
N PRO A 43 14.64 -7.10 -7.86
CA PRO A 43 14.65 -6.62 -6.48
C PRO A 43 13.39 -5.82 -6.10
N GLN A 44 13.01 -5.85 -4.83
CA GLN A 44 11.89 -5.07 -4.30
C GLN A 44 12.30 -4.14 -3.14
N PRO A 45 12.94 -2.99 -3.43
CA PRO A 45 13.28 -2.00 -2.41
C PRO A 45 12.05 -1.50 -1.65
N ARG A 46 12.18 -1.20 -0.35
CA ARG A 46 11.04 -0.65 0.43
C ARG A 46 10.49 0.65 -0.16
N ALA A 47 11.35 1.50 -0.72
CA ALA A 47 10.96 2.76 -1.34
C ALA A 47 10.05 2.60 -2.57
N SER A 48 10.09 1.45 -3.26
CA SER A 48 9.25 1.19 -4.43
C SER A 48 7.86 0.68 -4.08
N ILE A 49 7.59 0.32 -2.82
CA ILE A 49 6.28 -0.12 -2.36
C ILE A 49 5.37 1.09 -2.17
N GLY A 50 4.20 1.07 -2.81
CA GLY A 50 3.15 2.05 -2.57
C GLY A 50 2.44 1.73 -1.25
N ILE A 51 2.24 2.74 -0.40
CA ILE A 51 1.59 2.58 0.89
C ILE A 51 0.48 3.62 0.99
N TYR A 52 -0.74 3.16 1.21
CA TYR A 52 -1.93 4.00 1.25
C TYR A 52 -2.76 3.70 2.49
N ARG A 53 -3.12 4.74 3.25
CA ARG A 53 -3.98 4.62 4.43
C ARG A 53 -5.41 5.01 4.07
N TYR A 54 -6.36 4.13 4.33
CA TYR A 54 -7.76 4.42 4.13
C TYR A 54 -8.28 5.39 5.19
N LEU A 55 -8.89 6.50 4.76
CA LEU A 55 -9.44 7.55 5.62
C LEU A 55 -10.97 7.44 5.79
N GLY A 56 -11.60 6.47 5.13
CA GLY A 56 -13.06 6.35 5.05
C GLY A 56 -13.66 7.15 3.89
N GLY A 57 -14.80 6.65 3.37
CA GLY A 57 -15.51 7.28 2.26
C GLY A 57 -14.70 7.33 0.97
N LYS A 58 -13.99 6.24 0.62
CA LYS A 58 -13.14 6.15 -0.59
C LYS A 58 -11.98 7.15 -0.65
N ARG A 59 -11.65 7.79 0.48
CA ARG A 59 -10.51 8.69 0.60
C ARG A 59 -9.30 7.95 1.13
N TRP A 60 -8.14 8.30 0.61
CA TRP A 60 -6.87 7.66 0.88
C TRP A 60 -5.78 8.71 1.10
N ALA A 61 -4.87 8.44 2.03
CA ALA A 61 -3.63 9.19 2.19
C ALA A 61 -2.47 8.32 1.70
N ALA A 62 -1.69 8.82 0.76
CA ALA A 62 -0.45 8.16 0.34
C ALA A 62 0.69 8.50 1.31
N VAL A 63 1.54 7.52 1.59
CA VAL A 63 2.82 7.77 2.25
C VAL A 63 3.80 8.29 1.20
N GLY A 64 4.43 9.44 1.52
CA GLY A 64 5.43 10.08 0.67
C GLY A 64 6.59 9.13 0.36
N ARG A 65 7.20 9.28 -0.82
CA ARG A 65 8.25 8.36 -1.28
C ARG A 65 9.40 8.25 -0.29
N ASP A 66 9.79 9.36 0.31
CA ASP A 66 10.93 9.46 1.22
C ASP A 66 10.64 8.84 2.60
N ASP A 67 9.35 8.75 2.97
CA ASP A 67 8.93 8.17 4.25
C ASP A 67 8.76 6.64 4.19
N ARG A 68 8.62 6.06 2.99
CA ARG A 68 8.32 4.62 2.79
C ARG A 68 9.35 3.69 3.41
N THR A 69 10.63 4.08 3.39
CA THR A 69 11.70 3.25 3.95
C THR A 69 11.67 3.14 5.47
N ALA A 70 11.05 4.11 6.15
CA ALA A 70 10.90 4.16 7.60
C ALA A 70 9.50 3.76 8.08
N PHE A 71 8.52 3.66 7.17
CA PHE A 71 7.13 3.40 7.52
C PHE A 71 6.91 2.07 8.24
N PHE A 72 7.62 1.01 7.84
CA PHE A 72 7.60 -0.28 8.52
C PHE A 72 8.99 -0.65 9.06
N HIS A 73 9.03 -1.08 10.31
CA HIS A 73 10.18 -1.77 10.86
C HIS A 73 10.22 -3.20 10.28
N ILE A 74 11.36 -3.62 9.74
CA ILE A 74 11.63 -5.00 9.33
C ILE A 74 12.87 -5.45 10.10
N GLY A 75 12.69 -6.40 11.03
CA GLY A 75 13.75 -6.85 11.92
C GLY A 75 13.22 -7.33 13.27
N PHE A 76 14.15 -7.61 14.19
CA PHE A 76 13.94 -7.84 15.61
C PHE A 76 14.64 -6.73 16.41
#